data_AF-A0A6L3X2N7-F1
#
_entry.id   AF-A0A6L3X2N7-F1
#
_cell.length_a   1.000
_cell.length_b   1.000
_cell.length_c   1.000
_cell.angle_alpha   90.00
_cell.angle_beta   90.00
_cell.angle_gamma   90.00
#
_symmetry.space_group_name_H-M   'P 1'
#
loop_
_entity.id
_entity.type
_entity.pdbx_description
1 polymer ?
#
loop_
_entity_poly.entity_id
_entity_poly.type
_entity_poly.pdbx_seq_one_letter_code
_entity_poly.pdbx_strand_id
1 'polypeptide(L)'
;LQYNGGYGNVSLGYDHSRSGSNASLGLAGGVIATQYGVTLSQPLGDTVALLRVPGAANVEPEGYNGIHTDSRGYAVMPTLSAYRKNTVSLDTATLGENVDVEQSGLTLIPTSGAVVLANYKTHIGYRVLFSLRYHGEPLPFGAQAEVCLLYPSDAAD
;
A
#
# COMPACT_ATOMS: atom_id res chain seq x y z
N LEU A 1 -22.55 -9.60 -14.82
CA LEU A 1 -21.85 -9.47 -13.53
C LEU A 1 -20.45 -8.96 -13.78
N GLN A 2 -19.94 -8.06 -12.95
CA GLN A 2 -18.58 -7.52 -13.05
C GLN A 2 -17.97 -7.41 -11.65
N TYR A 3 -16.72 -7.84 -11.51
CA TYR A 3 -15.93 -7.76 -10.29
C TYR A 3 -14.58 -7.11 -10.57
N ASN A 4 -14.20 -6.13 -9.76
CA ASN A 4 -12.92 -5.42 -9.85
C ASN A 4 -12.09 -5.77 -8.61
N GLY A 5 -11.11 -6.66 -8.75
CA GLY A 5 -10.19 -7.04 -7.68
C GLY A 5 -8.86 -6.30 -7.80
N GLY A 6 -7.99 -6.43 -6.80
CA GLY A 6 -6.70 -5.72 -6.78
C GLY A 6 -5.74 -6.17 -7.89
N TYR A 7 -5.92 -7.39 -8.40
CA TYR A 7 -5.06 -8.02 -9.40
C TYR A 7 -5.67 -8.08 -10.81
N GLY A 8 -6.87 -7.52 -11.01
CA GLY A 8 -7.58 -7.58 -12.29
C GLY A 8 -9.11 -7.58 -12.14
N ASN A 9 -9.77 -7.51 -13.29
CA ASN A 9 -11.21 -7.36 -13.41
C ASN A 9 -11.76 -8.57 -14.19
N VAL A 10 -12.91 -9.08 -13.73
CA VAL A 10 -13.60 -10.22 -14.33
C VAL A 10 -15.03 -9.81 -14.65
N SER A 11 -15.49 -10.11 -15.86
CA SER A 11 -16.87 -9.88 -16.29
C SER A 11 -17.50 -11.14 -16.89
N LEU A 12 -18.76 -11.39 -16.55
CA LEU A 12 -19.56 -12.48 -17.07
C LEU A 12 -20.90 -11.92 -17.55
N GLY A 13 -21.25 -12.16 -18.82
CA GLY A 13 -22.50 -11.75 -19.43
C GLY A 13 -23.24 -12.94 -20.02
N TYR A 14 -24.57 -12.91 -19.94
CA TYR A 14 -25.43 -13.87 -20.61
C TYR A 14 -26.67 -13.15 -21.09
N ASP A 15 -26.93 -13.25 -22.39
CA ASP A 15 -28.02 -12.57 -23.08
C ASP A 15 -28.82 -13.59 -23.88
N HIS A 16 -30.14 -13.47 -23.85
CA HIS A 16 -31.04 -14.37 -24.60
C HIS A 16 -32.00 -13.55 -25.47
N SER A 17 -32.06 -13.90 -26.77
CA SER A 17 -32.90 -13.25 -27.76
C SER A 17 -33.73 -14.28 -28.54
N ARG A 18 -34.76 -13.82 -29.27
CA ARG A 18 -35.62 -14.69 -30.10
C ARG A 18 -34.85 -15.46 -31.20
N SER A 19 -33.62 -15.05 -31.51
CA SER A 19 -32.75 -15.66 -32.53
C SER A 19 -31.56 -16.43 -31.95
N GLY A 20 -31.41 -16.51 -30.62
CA GLY A 20 -30.31 -17.24 -29.96
C GLY A 20 -29.90 -16.66 -28.60
N SER A 21 -29.12 -17.43 -27.86
CA SER A 21 -28.41 -16.98 -26.64
C SER A 21 -26.94 -16.69 -26.94
N ASN A 22 -26.39 -15.71 -26.25
CA ASN A 22 -24.97 -15.37 -26.28
C ASN A 22 -24.43 -15.33 -24.84
N ALA A 23 -23.26 -15.92 -24.63
CA ALA A 23 -22.54 -15.87 -23.37
C ALA A 23 -21.20 -15.19 -23.58
N SER A 24 -20.79 -14.34 -22.65
CA SER A 24 -19.52 -13.63 -22.69
C SER A 24 -18.77 -13.77 -21.37
N LEU A 25 -17.46 -13.97 -21.47
CA LEU A 25 -16.52 -13.97 -20.36
C LEU A 25 -15.38 -13.02 -20.72
N GLY A 26 -15.09 -12.06 -19.84
CA GLY A 26 -14.04 -11.07 -20.01
C GLY A 26 -13.08 -11.06 -18.82
N LEU A 27 -11.78 -10.97 -19.13
CA LEU A 27 -10.71 -10.79 -18.16
C LEU A 27 -9.87 -9.60 -18.60
N ALA A 28 -9.58 -8.68 -17.68
CA ALA A 28 -8.74 -7.52 -17.95
C ALA A 28 -7.86 -7.23 -16.74
N GLY A 29 -6.60 -6.86 -16.97
CA GLY A 29 -5.66 -6.58 -15.89
C GLY A 29 -4.40 -5.92 -16.41
N GLY A 30 -3.51 -5.60 -15.49
CA GLY A 30 -2.22 -5.01 -15.75
C GLY A 30 -1.09 -5.79 -15.08
N VAL A 31 0.11 -5.62 -15.64
CA VAL A 31 1.34 -6.20 -15.10
C VAL A 31 2.41 -5.13 -15.14
N ILE A 32 3.05 -4.88 -14.00
CA ILE A 32 4.23 -4.01 -13.91
C ILE A 32 5.43 -4.86 -13.49
N ALA A 33 6.48 -4.87 -14.30
CA ALA A 33 7.76 -5.48 -13.97
C ALA A 33 8.77 -4.40 -13.58
N THR A 34 9.35 -4.52 -12.39
CA THR A 34 10.35 -3.58 -11.84
C THR A 34 11.52 -4.33 -11.22
N GLN A 35 12.52 -3.59 -10.73
CA GLN A 35 13.61 -4.13 -9.91
C GLN A 35 13.13 -4.83 -8.62
N TYR A 36 11.89 -4.57 -8.18
CA TYR A 36 11.27 -5.21 -7.03
C TYR A 36 10.47 -6.49 -7.38
N GLY A 37 10.48 -6.88 -8.66
CA GLY A 37 9.73 -8.01 -9.20
C GLY A 37 8.50 -7.59 -9.99
N VAL A 38 7.57 -8.53 -10.15
CA VAL A 38 6.35 -8.37 -10.94
C VAL A 38 5.16 -8.12 -10.03
N THR A 39 4.36 -7.11 -10.32
CA THR A 39 3.13 -6.80 -9.58
C THR A 39 1.96 -6.80 -10.55
N LEU A 40 0.92 -7.56 -10.22
CA LEU A 40 -0.34 -7.61 -10.97
C LEU A 40 -1.26 -6.48 -10.51
N SER A 41 -2.14 -6.03 -11.41
CA SER A 41 -3.01 -4.90 -11.14
C SER A 41 -4.32 -5.00 -11.89
N GLN A 42 -5.24 -4.12 -11.53
CA GLN A 42 -6.32 -3.70 -12.42
C GLN A 42 -5.76 -3.14 -13.75
N PRO A 43 -6.57 -3.05 -14.82
CA PRO A 43 -6.15 -2.45 -16.08
C PRO A 43 -5.45 -1.10 -15.89
N LEU A 44 -4.29 -0.93 -16.53
CA LEU A 44 -3.44 0.25 -16.37
C LEU A 44 -3.94 1.41 -17.24
N GLY A 45 -3.96 2.61 -16.68
CA GLY A 45 -4.07 3.86 -17.42
C GLY A 45 -2.71 4.32 -17.96
N ASP A 46 -2.67 5.55 -18.47
CA ASP A 46 -1.46 6.14 -19.06
C ASP A 46 -0.35 6.39 -18.03
N THR A 47 -0.72 6.94 -16.86
CA THR A 47 0.21 7.29 -15.79
C THR A 47 -0.17 6.53 -14.53
N VAL A 48 0.78 5.83 -13.92
CA VAL A 48 0.49 4.86 -12.85
C VAL A 48 1.49 5.00 -11.70
N ALA A 49 1.11 4.54 -10.51
CA ALA A 49 2.03 4.41 -9.39
C ALA A 49 2.20 2.97 -8.95
N LEU A 50 3.45 2.56 -8.70
CA LEU A 50 3.77 1.38 -7.93
C LEU A 50 3.88 1.76 -6.46
N LEU A 51 3.02 1.20 -5.62
CA LEU A 51 3.09 1.33 -4.17
C LEU A 51 4.05 0.26 -3.65
N ARG A 52 4.95 0.69 -2.79
CA ARG A 52 5.88 -0.17 -2.05
C ARG A 52 5.70 0.10 -0.57
N VAL A 53 5.11 -0.86 0.14
CA VAL A 53 4.83 -0.83 1.58
C VAL A 53 5.42 -2.12 2.19
N PRO A 54 6.76 -2.22 2.34
CA PRO A 54 7.42 -3.49 2.61
C PRO A 54 6.92 -4.14 3.90
N GLY A 55 6.57 -5.43 3.83
CA GLY A 55 6.08 -6.17 5.01
C GLY A 55 4.65 -5.86 5.42
N ALA A 56 3.92 -5.05 4.65
CA ALA A 56 2.50 -4.76 4.87
C ALA A 56 1.65 -5.33 3.73
N ALA A 57 1.05 -6.50 3.95
CA ALA A 57 0.12 -7.11 3.01
C ALA A 57 -1.30 -6.62 3.24
N ASN A 58 -2.13 -6.67 2.19
CA ASN A 58 -3.56 -6.33 2.22
C ASN A 58 -3.86 -4.88 2.67
N VAL A 59 -2.95 -3.95 2.38
CA VAL A 59 -3.12 -2.52 2.67
C VAL A 59 -3.81 -1.85 1.50
N GLU A 60 -4.85 -1.07 1.81
CA GLU A 60 -5.64 -0.34 0.82
C GLU A 60 -5.18 1.14 0.76
N PRO A 61 -5.03 1.73 -0.44
CA PRO A 61 -4.90 3.17 -0.57
C PRO A 61 -6.25 3.88 -0.36
N GLU A 62 -6.25 5.01 0.33
CA GLU A 62 -7.46 5.80 0.58
C GLU A 62 -8.14 6.21 -0.74
N GLY A 63 -9.45 5.99 -0.82
CA GLY A 63 -10.26 6.38 -1.98
C GLY A 63 -10.18 5.42 -3.17
N TYR A 64 -9.48 4.29 -3.05
CA TYR A 64 -9.30 3.31 -4.12
C TYR A 64 -9.79 1.92 -3.72
N ASN A 65 -11.11 1.73 -3.83
CA ASN A 65 -11.74 0.48 -3.47
C ASN A 65 -11.24 -0.71 -4.30
N GLY A 66 -10.86 -1.78 -3.61
CA GLY A 66 -10.52 -3.06 -4.21
C GLY A 66 -9.05 -3.20 -4.60
N ILE A 67 -8.23 -2.16 -4.45
CA ILE A 67 -6.77 -2.23 -4.64
C ILE A 67 -6.12 -2.54 -3.29
N HIS A 68 -5.38 -3.63 -3.23
CA HIS A 68 -4.72 -4.07 -2.00
C HIS A 68 -3.27 -4.42 -2.30
N THR A 69 -2.36 -4.17 -1.35
CA THR A 69 -0.99 -4.66 -1.46
C THR A 69 -0.95 -6.18 -1.44
N ASP A 70 -0.07 -6.74 -2.26
CA ASP A 70 0.20 -8.17 -2.29
C ASP A 70 0.93 -8.63 -1.02
N SER A 71 1.16 -9.94 -0.93
CA SER A 71 1.88 -10.56 0.20
C SER A 71 3.29 -9.99 0.44
N ARG A 72 3.87 -9.31 -0.55
CA ARG A 72 5.20 -8.67 -0.46
C ARG A 72 5.10 -7.18 -0.14
N GLY A 73 3.90 -6.62 -0.10
CA GLY A 73 3.64 -5.21 0.17
C GLY A 73 3.62 -4.33 -1.07
N TYR A 74 3.30 -4.86 -2.25
CA TYR A 74 3.22 -4.09 -3.49
C TYR A 74 1.79 -4.01 -4.03
N ALA A 75 1.38 -2.81 -4.42
CA ALA A 75 0.13 -2.57 -5.15
C ALA A 75 0.39 -1.64 -6.32
N VAL A 76 -0.52 -1.59 -7.29
CA VAL A 76 -0.45 -0.62 -8.38
C VAL A 76 -1.70 0.24 -8.36
N MET A 77 -1.50 1.55 -8.33
CA MET A 77 -2.58 2.50 -8.62
C MET A 77 -2.70 2.65 -10.14
N PRO A 78 -3.86 2.34 -10.72
CA PRO A 78 -4.04 2.24 -12.17
C PRO A 78 -4.08 3.60 -12.86
N THR A 79 -4.25 4.71 -12.14
CA THR A 79 -4.31 6.04 -12.75
C THR A 79 -3.85 7.13 -11.79
N LEU A 80 -3.02 8.04 -12.31
CA LEU A 80 -2.63 9.31 -11.70
C LEU A 80 -2.82 10.45 -12.71
N SER A 81 -3.02 11.66 -12.20
CA SER A 81 -3.06 12.87 -13.03
C SER A 81 -1.64 13.34 -13.38
N ALA A 82 -1.28 13.29 -14.66
CA ALA A 82 0.00 13.81 -15.16
C ALA A 82 0.14 15.33 -14.91
N TYR A 83 1.37 15.76 -14.60
CA TYR A 83 1.76 17.14 -14.31
C TYR A 83 1.00 17.79 -13.14
N ARG A 84 0.38 16.98 -12.28
CA ARG A 84 -0.38 17.44 -11.11
C ARG A 84 0.13 16.76 -9.86
N LYS A 85 -0.12 17.40 -8.71
CA LYS A 85 0.08 16.78 -7.40
C LYS A 85 -0.97 15.69 -7.22
N ASN A 86 -0.52 14.47 -6.99
CA ASN A 86 -1.34 13.34 -6.61
C ASN A 86 -0.91 12.94 -5.21
N THR A 87 -1.79 13.12 -4.23
CA THR A 87 -1.54 12.63 -2.87
C THR A 87 -2.07 11.21 -2.79
N VAL A 88 -1.16 10.28 -2.50
CA VAL A 88 -1.48 8.88 -2.27
C VAL A 88 -1.38 8.63 -0.78
N SER A 89 -2.50 8.32 -0.15
CA SER A 89 -2.57 7.97 1.26
C SER A 89 -2.88 6.48 1.41
N LEU A 90 -2.31 5.84 2.43
CA LEU A 90 -2.65 4.48 2.84
C LEU A 90 -3.75 4.56 3.90
N ASP A 91 -4.76 3.70 3.77
CA ASP A 91 -5.73 3.48 4.84
C ASP A 91 -5.04 2.76 6.00
N THR A 92 -4.70 3.53 7.03
CA THR A 92 -4.04 3.01 8.22
C THR A 92 -4.86 1.99 9.01
N ALA A 93 -6.19 1.91 8.79
CA ALA A 93 -7.04 0.88 9.39
C ALA A 93 -6.84 -0.50 8.76
N THR A 94 -6.26 -0.56 7.55
CA THR A 94 -5.94 -1.81 6.85
C THR A 94 -4.51 -2.29 7.09
N LEU A 95 -3.70 -1.52 7.81
CA LEU A 95 -2.36 -1.96 8.23
C LEU A 95 -2.48 -3.13 9.21
N GLY A 96 -1.52 -4.05 9.13
CA GLY A 96 -1.38 -5.11 10.12
C GLY A 96 -1.15 -4.55 11.53
N GLU A 97 -1.61 -5.27 12.56
CA GLU A 97 -1.53 -4.81 13.96
C GLU A 97 -0.10 -4.47 14.43
N ASN A 98 0.90 -5.10 13.82
CA ASN A 98 2.32 -4.94 14.11
C ASN A 98 3.05 -4.14 13.02
N VAL A 99 2.34 -3.37 12.20
CA VAL A 99 2.91 -2.57 11.13
C VAL A 99 2.57 -1.11 11.37
N ASP A 100 3.60 -0.27 11.39
CA ASP A 100 3.48 1.18 11.36
C ASP A 100 4.17 1.76 10.13
N VAL A 101 3.79 2.98 9.74
CA VAL A 101 4.39 3.70 8.61
C VAL A 101 4.86 5.08 9.08
N GLU A 102 6.04 5.51 8.64
CA GLU A 102 6.56 6.85 8.99
C GLU A 102 5.64 7.97 8.49
N GLN A 103 5.12 7.79 7.28
CA GLN A 103 4.20 8.70 6.63
C GLN A 103 3.13 7.86 5.95
N SER A 104 1.86 8.09 6.29
CA SER A 104 0.74 7.42 5.61
C SER A 104 0.42 8.04 4.25
N GLY A 105 0.88 9.27 3.97
CA GLY A 105 0.61 10.00 2.74
C GLY A 105 1.87 10.51 2.02
N LEU A 106 1.94 10.29 0.72
CA LEU A 106 3.02 10.77 -0.16
C LEU A 106 2.44 11.60 -1.31
N THR A 107 3.13 12.67 -1.69
CA THR A 107 2.75 13.49 -2.85
C THR A 107 3.65 13.18 -4.04
N LEU A 108 3.05 12.80 -5.16
CA LEU A 108 3.71 12.46 -6.41
C LEU A 108 3.32 13.46 -7.51
N ILE A 109 4.27 13.82 -8.37
CA ILE A 109 4.04 14.71 -9.53
C ILE A 109 4.59 14.01 -10.78
N PRO A 110 3.84 13.06 -11.38
CA PRO A 110 4.31 12.29 -12.53
C PRO A 110 4.22 13.10 -13.83
N THR A 111 5.04 12.75 -14.82
CA THR A 111 4.81 13.15 -16.23
C THR A 111 3.83 12.18 -16.90
N SER A 112 3.30 12.53 -18.08
CA SER A 112 2.48 11.58 -18.86
C SER A 112 3.30 10.33 -19.22
N GLY A 113 2.64 9.17 -19.21
CA GLY A 113 3.28 7.86 -19.44
C GLY A 113 4.18 7.37 -18.30
N ALA A 114 4.28 8.08 -17.17
CA ALA A 114 5.22 7.71 -16.12
C ALA A 114 4.70 6.57 -15.22
N VAL A 115 5.62 5.68 -14.86
CA VAL A 115 5.46 4.72 -13.76
C VAL A 115 6.25 5.26 -12.57
N VAL A 116 5.57 5.82 -11.58
CA VAL A 116 6.22 6.43 -10.41
C VAL A 116 6.18 5.49 -9.20
N LEU A 117 7.22 5.54 -8.37
CA LEU A 117 7.29 4.75 -7.13
C LEU A 117 6.76 5.56 -5.94
N ALA A 118 5.71 5.06 -5.29
CA ALA A 118 5.27 5.51 -3.98
C ALA A 118 5.92 4.62 -2.90
N ASN A 119 7.07 5.05 -2.37
CA ASN A 119 7.86 4.26 -1.43
C ASN A 119 7.56 4.64 0.03
N TYR A 120 6.79 3.80 0.71
CA TYR A 120 6.47 3.95 2.12
C TYR A 120 7.52 3.23 2.98
N LYS A 121 7.99 3.93 4.03
CA LYS A 121 8.86 3.34 5.04
C LYS A 121 8.01 2.73 6.14
N THR A 122 8.16 1.42 6.32
CA THR A 122 7.42 0.62 7.27
C THR A 122 8.30 0.25 8.47
N HIS A 123 7.69 0.26 9.64
CA HIS A 123 8.24 -0.29 10.87
C HIS A 123 7.42 -1.50 11.27
N ILE A 124 8.08 -2.66 11.31
CA ILE A 124 7.44 -3.91 11.75
C ILE A 124 7.80 -4.11 13.22
N GLY A 125 6.81 -4.10 14.09
CA GLY A 125 6.99 -4.23 15.52
C GLY A 125 5.76 -3.81 16.33
N TYR A 126 5.91 -3.81 17.65
CA TYR A 126 4.85 -3.43 18.57
C TYR A 126 4.88 -1.93 18.85
N ARG A 127 3.70 -1.31 18.81
CA ARG A 127 3.51 0.07 19.24
C ARG A 127 3.22 0.07 20.74
N VAL A 128 4.05 0.76 21.50
CA VAL A 128 3.94 0.84 22.96
C VAL A 128 3.94 2.29 23.41
N LEU A 129 3.04 2.61 24.34
CA LEU A 129 3.00 3.91 25.01
C LEU A 129 3.54 3.73 26.43
N PHE A 130 4.71 4.31 26.72
CA PHE A 130 5.29 4.29 28.04
C PHE A 130 4.85 5.50 28.86
N SER A 131 4.52 5.28 30.14
CA SER A 131 4.40 6.36 31.13
C SER A 131 5.64 6.33 32.02
N LEU A 132 6.55 7.27 31.79
CA LEU A 132 7.84 7.34 32.48
C LEU A 132 7.79 8.33 33.64
N ARG A 133 8.32 7.92 34.78
CA ARG A 133 8.46 8.75 35.99
C ARG A 133 9.89 8.71 36.49
N TYR A 134 10.39 9.85 36.95
CA TYR A 134 11.68 9.98 37.62
C TYR A 134 11.47 10.60 39.01
N HIS A 135 11.93 9.92 40.05
CA HIS A 135 11.72 10.33 41.45
C HIS A 135 10.24 10.57 41.83
N GLY A 136 9.32 9.80 41.23
CA GLY A 136 7.88 9.89 41.50
C GLY A 136 7.12 10.90 40.62
N GLU A 137 7.82 11.80 39.94
CA GLU A 137 7.22 12.80 39.04
C GLU A 137 7.29 12.38 37.56
N PRO A 138 6.32 12.79 36.73
CA PRO A 138 6.37 12.59 35.28
C PRO A 138 7.59 13.26 34.65
N LEU A 139 8.16 12.66 33.60
CA LEU A 139 9.21 13.33 32.83
C LEU A 139 8.71 14.64 32.20
N PRO A 140 9.56 15.67 32.08
CA PRO A 140 9.20 16.93 31.44
C PRO A 140 8.94 16.73 29.94
N PHE A 141 8.12 17.61 29.38
CA PHE A 141 7.87 17.64 27.94
C PHE A 141 9.18 17.87 27.16
N GLY A 142 9.37 17.15 26.06
CA GLY A 142 10.58 17.22 25.25
C GLY A 142 11.75 16.38 25.74
N ALA A 143 11.58 15.58 26.81
CA ALA A 143 12.57 14.57 27.19
C ALA A 143 12.79 13.58 26.03
N GLN A 144 14.06 13.35 25.68
CA GLN A 144 14.44 12.41 24.63
C GLN A 144 14.65 11.02 25.23
N ALA A 145 14.17 9.99 24.53
CA ALA A 145 14.39 8.60 24.87
C ALA A 145 14.86 7.85 23.62
N GLU A 146 15.80 6.95 23.80
CA GLU A 146 16.32 6.08 22.75
C GLU A 146 16.20 4.63 23.20
N VAL A 147 15.74 3.76 22.30
CA VAL A 147 15.66 2.32 22.58
C VAL A 147 17.04 1.73 22.30
N CYS A 148 17.78 1.39 23.37
CA CYS A 148 19.05 0.70 23.24
C CYS A 148 18.83 -0.81 23.24
N LEU A 149 19.12 -1.47 22.13
CA LEU A 149 19.13 -2.94 22.05
C LEU A 149 20.48 -3.44 22.57
N LEU A 150 20.52 -3.86 23.84
CA LEU A 150 21.72 -4.47 24.41
C LEU A 150 21.97 -5.83 23.74
N TYR A 151 23.03 -5.93 22.94
CA TYR A 151 23.57 -7.21 22.53
C TYR A 151 24.34 -7.83 23.71
N PRO A 152 24.29 -9.17 23.92
CA PRO A 152 24.94 -9.82 25.04
C PRO A 152 26.47 -9.62 25.14
N SER A 153 27.11 -9.04 24.13
CA SER A 153 28.53 -8.67 24.14
C SER A 153 28.84 -7.39 24.94
N ASP A 154 27.85 -6.53 25.20
CA ASP A 154 28.09 -5.18 25.75
C ASP A 154 28.02 -5.15 27.29
N ALA A 155 27.82 -6.31 27.93
CA ALA A 155 27.73 -6.45 29.38
C ALA A 155 29.07 -6.81 30.06
N ALA A 156 30.19 -6.78 29.33
CA ALA A 156 31.47 -7.34 29.77
C ALA A 156 32.62 -6.33 29.97
N ASP A 157 32.41 -5.03 29.77
CA ASP A 157 33.45 -3.99 30.00
C ASP A 157 33.04 -2.98 31.08
#